data_AF-A0AA88KH21-F1
#
_entry.id   AF-A0AA88KH21-F1
#
_cell.length_a   1.000
_cell.length_b   1.000
_cell.length_c   1.000
_cell.angle_alpha   90.00
_cell.angle_beta   90.00
_cell.angle_gamma   90.00
#
_symmetry.space_group_name_H-M   'P 1'
#
loop_
_entity.id
_entity.type
_entity.pdbx_description
1 polymer ?
#
loop_
_entity_poly.entity_id
_entity_poly.type
_entity_poly.pdbx_seq_one_letter_code
_entity_poly.pdbx_strand_id
1 'polypeptide(L)'
;MTFKKACELIWDEDIESLRKMKKFSSFINTTDDEGYTLLCLACESGLLEVAKFLLSVTGIDVNKSTTVSGYHHQQRKKYCKVFTESKWSYNFTSRVYKDEQAKSPLQIACEEEYIEIVKLLLQHSNIRIDDGAKQAAIKSGIGDLEQLQVTTRLQQQCLFLQRDVIISLNKPSGMNENDQLFGTSIIVFKPLLSKLLPSFHNQVIENKKFIESLNEKEVTILQSIIDFVIFGSSNLTVNNEETSLIVLALLSQVKGDLVDLKTKSLDYIIDAIHFENILDILDALNLHLKREEQIFGRETSFRDQSVLQQLKDYCLNYIGANSDKPGFEKYIENDENNRCTFELVKSFFKRKVVKRVSIHELPNNISQTPLYDLYQEKTDMDAEIQLSNGKSVKCHKTILSSKVPYFRTLFSGNWNNTLDVYGEELEYIIQYCYGFVSKVPDHLMIPLMKKAHEYELEELLKVLQSAFTIYMDNFFETAQSLEDYLDDPTFNQVKTKLVDFGIRNKKCLFTKVNADLLRRLPKLDTEILLALANN
;
A
#
# COMPACT_ATOMS: atom_id res chain seq x y z
N MET A 1 -34.74 -12.08 17.92
CA MET A 1 -34.26 -11.43 16.69
C MET A 1 -33.17 -12.31 16.12
N THR A 2 -33.49 -12.95 15.02
CA THR A 2 -32.97 -14.26 14.59
C THR A 2 -32.02 -14.13 13.42
N PHE A 3 -31.27 -15.21 13.15
CA PHE A 3 -30.46 -15.44 11.95
C PHE A 3 -31.12 -14.90 10.67
N LYS A 4 -32.42 -15.15 10.50
CA LYS A 4 -33.23 -14.65 9.39
C LYS A 4 -33.15 -13.13 9.19
N LYS A 5 -33.14 -12.34 10.28
CA LYS A 5 -33.01 -10.88 10.18
C LYS A 5 -31.61 -10.46 9.73
N ALA A 6 -30.58 -11.21 10.15
CA ALA A 6 -29.22 -10.98 9.65
C ALA A 6 -29.11 -11.31 8.16
N CYS A 7 -29.76 -12.38 7.67
CA CYS A 7 -29.83 -12.67 6.24
C CYS A 7 -30.45 -11.51 5.46
N GLU A 8 -31.62 -11.00 5.88
CA GLU A 8 -32.27 -9.84 5.25
C GLU A 8 -31.34 -8.62 5.15
N LEU A 9 -30.63 -8.29 6.24
CA LEU A 9 -29.70 -7.16 6.27
C LEU A 9 -28.42 -7.39 5.45
N ILE A 10 -27.95 -8.63 5.34
CA ILE A 10 -26.84 -9.00 4.45
C ILE A 10 -27.23 -8.76 3.01
N TRP A 11 -28.43 -9.23 2.62
CA TRP A 11 -28.97 -8.95 1.31
C TRP A 11 -28.97 -7.44 1.12
N ASP A 12 -29.68 -6.67 1.95
CA ASP A 12 -29.76 -5.20 1.86
C ASP A 12 -28.42 -4.43 1.96
N GLU A 13 -27.28 -5.12 2.15
CA GLU A 13 -25.93 -4.58 2.40
C GLU A 13 -25.88 -3.56 3.56
N ASP A 14 -26.83 -3.65 4.50
CA ASP A 14 -26.92 -2.77 5.67
C ASP A 14 -25.99 -3.24 6.80
N ILE A 15 -24.69 -3.00 6.57
CA ILE A 15 -23.60 -3.33 7.50
C ILE A 15 -23.75 -2.57 8.83
N GLU A 16 -24.29 -1.35 8.83
CA GLU A 16 -24.48 -0.59 10.07
C GLU A 16 -25.52 -1.23 11.00
N SER A 17 -26.63 -1.68 10.45
CA SER A 17 -27.65 -2.41 11.20
C SER A 17 -27.13 -3.76 11.67
N LEU A 18 -26.35 -4.48 10.84
CA LEU A 18 -25.67 -5.72 11.24
C LEU A 18 -24.73 -5.49 12.44
N ARG A 19 -23.93 -4.41 12.43
CA ARG A 19 -23.03 -4.02 13.55
C ARG A 19 -23.78 -3.75 14.85
N LYS A 20 -25.02 -3.25 14.78
CA LYS A 20 -25.84 -2.89 15.95
C LYS A 20 -26.62 -4.10 16.53
N MET A 21 -26.58 -5.27 15.88
CA MET A 21 -27.32 -6.45 16.34
C MET A 21 -26.77 -7.02 17.67
N LYS A 22 -27.61 -7.07 18.70
CA LYS A 22 -27.28 -7.75 19.96
C LYS A 22 -27.19 -9.26 19.75
N LYS A 23 -26.17 -9.90 20.35
CA LYS A 23 -25.91 -11.36 20.26
C LYS A 23 -25.59 -11.88 18.86
N PHE A 24 -25.09 -11.04 17.95
CA PHE A 24 -24.70 -11.45 16.60
C PHE A 24 -23.70 -12.63 16.59
N SER A 25 -22.70 -12.59 17.48
CA SER A 25 -21.71 -13.67 17.62
C SER A 25 -22.29 -15.02 18.05
N SER A 26 -23.47 -15.08 18.68
CA SER A 26 -24.04 -16.35 19.15
C SER A 26 -24.62 -17.22 18.03
N PHE A 27 -24.89 -16.64 16.85
CA PHE A 27 -25.45 -17.36 15.70
C PHE A 27 -24.66 -17.17 14.40
N ILE A 28 -23.52 -16.49 14.44
CA ILE A 28 -22.75 -16.15 13.23
C ILE A 28 -22.33 -17.37 12.38
N ASN A 29 -22.14 -18.52 13.03
CA ASN A 29 -21.74 -19.79 12.39
C ASN A 29 -22.91 -20.77 12.19
N THR A 30 -24.14 -20.38 12.51
CA THR A 30 -25.32 -21.23 12.23
C THR A 30 -25.68 -21.18 10.76
N THR A 31 -26.51 -22.10 10.31
CA THR A 31 -27.02 -22.16 8.94
C THR A 31 -28.49 -21.76 8.89
N ASP A 32 -28.95 -21.24 7.75
CA ASP A 32 -30.38 -21.14 7.46
C ASP A 32 -30.99 -22.52 7.16
N ASP A 33 -32.29 -22.50 6.82
CA ASP A 33 -33.06 -23.66 6.41
C ASP A 33 -32.55 -24.28 5.09
N GLU A 34 -31.74 -23.55 4.31
CA GLU A 34 -31.07 -24.03 3.08
C GLU A 34 -29.66 -24.56 3.34
N GLY A 35 -29.19 -24.48 4.59
CA GLY A 35 -27.88 -24.96 5.01
C GLY A 35 -26.74 -23.98 4.79
N TYR A 36 -27.02 -22.71 4.49
CA TYR A 36 -26.01 -21.67 4.28
C TYR A 36 -25.67 -20.90 5.54
N THR A 37 -24.38 -20.70 5.81
CA THR A 37 -23.94 -19.72 6.81
C THR A 37 -24.01 -18.30 6.23
N LEU A 38 -23.96 -17.29 7.11
CA LEU A 38 -23.89 -15.89 6.67
C LEU A 38 -22.66 -15.62 5.78
N LEU A 39 -21.53 -16.27 6.07
CA LEU A 39 -20.31 -16.13 5.26
C LEU A 39 -20.48 -16.81 3.90
N CYS A 40 -21.11 -17.99 3.83
CA CYS A 40 -21.43 -18.64 2.56
C CYS A 40 -22.36 -17.79 1.70
N LEU A 41 -23.39 -17.15 2.28
CA LEU A 41 -24.29 -16.24 1.55
C LEU A 41 -23.53 -15.04 0.96
N ALA A 42 -22.63 -14.44 1.73
CA ALA A 42 -21.80 -13.35 1.24
C ALA A 42 -20.86 -13.78 0.10
N CYS A 43 -20.28 -14.99 0.20
CA CYS A 43 -19.43 -15.57 -0.85
C CYS A 43 -20.21 -15.93 -2.12
N GLU A 44 -21.40 -16.51 -2.01
CA GLU A 44 -22.25 -16.87 -3.15
C GLU A 44 -22.80 -15.63 -3.87
N SER A 45 -23.06 -14.56 -3.12
CA SER A 45 -23.67 -13.33 -3.63
C SER A 45 -22.66 -12.27 -4.06
N GLY A 46 -21.35 -12.52 -3.90
CA GLY A 46 -20.31 -11.57 -4.27
C GLY A 46 -20.23 -10.32 -3.37
N LEU A 47 -20.78 -10.38 -2.15
CA LEU A 47 -20.89 -9.24 -1.24
C LEU A 47 -19.59 -9.00 -0.45
N LEU A 48 -18.61 -8.35 -1.09
CA LEU A 48 -17.26 -8.15 -0.55
C LEU A 48 -17.24 -7.43 0.82
N GLU A 49 -17.98 -6.32 0.96
CA GLU A 49 -17.97 -5.53 2.20
C GLU A 49 -18.66 -6.26 3.36
N VAL A 50 -19.70 -7.05 3.06
CA VAL A 50 -20.32 -7.95 4.03
C VAL A 50 -19.35 -9.04 4.46
N ALA A 51 -18.63 -9.66 3.51
CA ALA A 51 -17.61 -10.67 3.82
C ALA A 51 -16.49 -10.10 4.72
N LYS A 52 -16.00 -8.89 4.43
CA LYS A 52 -15.03 -8.17 5.29
C LYS A 52 -15.56 -7.97 6.71
N PHE A 53 -16.82 -7.54 6.83
CA PHE A 53 -17.45 -7.35 8.14
C PHE A 53 -17.56 -8.69 8.90
N LEU A 54 -18.08 -9.75 8.28
CA LEU A 54 -18.26 -11.05 8.92
C LEU A 54 -16.93 -11.65 9.40
N LEU A 55 -15.87 -11.52 8.59
CA LEU A 55 -14.52 -11.96 8.94
C LEU A 55 -13.88 -11.16 10.09
N SER A 56 -14.37 -9.94 10.36
CA SER A 56 -13.92 -9.13 11.49
C SER A 56 -14.59 -9.50 12.83
N VAL A 57 -15.65 -10.29 12.81
CA VAL A 57 -16.40 -10.62 14.03
C VAL A 57 -15.71 -11.74 14.80
N THR A 58 -15.51 -11.51 16.10
CA THR A 58 -14.91 -12.49 17.01
C THR A 58 -15.71 -13.79 17.05
N GLY A 59 -15.01 -14.92 16.87
CA GLY A 59 -15.62 -16.26 16.90
C GLY A 59 -16.16 -16.76 15.56
N ILE A 60 -15.94 -16.05 14.44
CA ILE A 60 -16.26 -16.55 13.11
C ILE A 60 -15.48 -17.84 12.79
N ASP A 61 -16.17 -18.87 12.28
CA ASP A 61 -15.57 -20.07 11.71
C ASP A 61 -15.52 -19.94 10.19
N VAL A 62 -14.37 -19.47 9.69
CA VAL A 62 -14.15 -19.19 8.27
C VAL A 62 -14.17 -20.45 7.38
N ASN A 63 -14.12 -21.64 7.98
CA ASN A 63 -14.14 -22.91 7.26
C ASN A 63 -15.49 -23.62 7.39
N LYS A 64 -16.50 -22.99 8.01
CA LYS A 64 -17.79 -23.63 8.24
C LYS A 64 -18.53 -23.87 6.92
N SER A 65 -18.50 -25.12 6.47
CA SER A 65 -19.17 -25.52 5.24
C SER A 65 -20.69 -25.49 5.35
N THR A 66 -21.33 -25.35 4.19
CA THR A 66 -22.79 -25.52 4.07
C THR A 66 -23.20 -26.91 4.54
N THR A 67 -24.42 -27.05 5.05
CA THR A 67 -24.97 -28.37 5.41
C THR A 67 -25.82 -28.91 4.28
N VAL A 68 -25.59 -30.17 3.90
CA VAL A 68 -26.44 -30.86 2.94
C VAL A 68 -27.77 -31.19 3.61
N SER A 69 -28.84 -30.45 3.30
CA SER A 69 -30.16 -30.77 3.84
C SER A 69 -30.70 -32.03 3.15
N GLY A 70 -30.55 -33.20 3.79
CA GLY A 70 -31.08 -34.48 3.30
C GLY A 70 -32.62 -34.58 3.25
N TYR A 71 -33.35 -33.49 3.50
CA TYR A 71 -34.81 -33.46 3.49
C TYR A 71 -35.35 -32.26 2.69
N HIS A 72 -36.15 -32.59 1.67
CA HIS A 72 -37.11 -31.73 0.93
C HIS A 72 -36.66 -31.01 -0.35
N HIS A 73 -36.43 -31.81 -1.40
CA HIS A 73 -36.52 -31.36 -2.80
C HIS A 73 -37.90 -30.74 -3.16
N GLN A 74 -38.96 -31.00 -2.40
CA GLN A 74 -40.33 -30.50 -2.66
C GLN A 74 -40.69 -29.15 -1.98
N GLN A 75 -40.00 -28.72 -0.92
CA GLN A 75 -40.30 -27.44 -0.23
C GLN A 75 -39.54 -26.23 -0.80
N ARG A 76 -38.43 -26.46 -1.55
CA ARG A 76 -37.67 -25.39 -2.22
C ARG A 76 -38.52 -24.55 -3.19
N LYS A 77 -39.52 -25.14 -3.85
CA LYS A 77 -40.44 -24.41 -4.75
C LYS A 77 -41.40 -23.45 -4.04
N LYS A 78 -41.60 -23.58 -2.73
CA LYS A 78 -42.55 -22.77 -1.96
C LYS A 78 -41.91 -21.53 -1.34
N TYR A 79 -40.59 -21.56 -1.06
CA TYR A 79 -39.85 -20.43 -0.47
C TYR A 79 -39.16 -19.52 -1.48
N CYS A 80 -38.81 -20.01 -2.68
CA CYS A 80 -38.50 -19.10 -3.81
C CYS A 80 -39.67 -18.15 -4.10
N LYS A 81 -40.90 -18.52 -3.72
CA LYS A 81 -42.09 -17.67 -3.91
C LYS A 81 -42.18 -16.49 -2.94
N VAL A 82 -41.50 -16.54 -1.78
CA VAL A 82 -41.51 -15.45 -0.80
C VAL A 82 -40.51 -14.35 -1.19
N PHE A 83 -39.46 -14.69 -1.93
CA PHE A 83 -38.48 -13.73 -2.46
C PHE A 83 -38.74 -13.27 -3.90
N THR A 84 -39.59 -13.96 -4.67
CA THR A 84 -40.03 -13.44 -5.99
C THR A 84 -40.97 -12.22 -5.92
N GLU A 85 -41.48 -11.87 -4.73
CA GLU A 85 -42.36 -10.71 -4.54
C GLU A 85 -41.67 -9.50 -3.90
N SER A 86 -40.34 -9.56 -3.64
CA SER A 86 -39.56 -8.39 -3.21
C SER A 86 -38.79 -7.77 -4.37
N LYS A 87 -38.30 -6.55 -4.18
CA LYS A 87 -37.61 -5.69 -5.17
C LYS A 87 -36.40 -6.36 -5.85
N TRP A 88 -35.94 -7.50 -5.34
CA TRP A 88 -34.69 -8.17 -5.71
C TRP A 88 -34.96 -9.49 -6.41
N SER A 89 -35.46 -9.39 -7.64
CA SER A 89 -35.47 -10.51 -8.58
C SER A 89 -34.06 -10.74 -9.13
N TYR A 90 -33.13 -11.21 -8.28
CA TYR A 90 -31.94 -11.87 -8.80
C TYR A 90 -32.34 -13.26 -9.29
N ASN A 91 -31.93 -13.60 -10.51
CA ASN A 91 -32.10 -14.94 -11.06
C ASN A 91 -31.34 -15.92 -10.16
N PHE A 92 -32.03 -16.47 -9.15
CA PHE A 92 -31.70 -17.76 -8.58
C PHE A 92 -31.81 -18.75 -9.73
N THR A 93 -30.76 -18.84 -10.54
CA THR A 93 -30.61 -20.00 -11.40
C THR A 93 -30.54 -21.14 -10.41
N SER A 94 -31.59 -21.96 -10.44
CA SER A 94 -31.58 -23.26 -9.79
C SER A 94 -30.48 -24.10 -10.46
N ARG A 95 -29.21 -23.79 -10.20
CA ARG A 95 -28.16 -24.79 -10.29
C ARG A 95 -28.46 -25.74 -9.16
N VAL A 96 -29.28 -26.74 -9.50
CA VAL A 96 -29.34 -27.98 -8.77
C VAL A 96 -27.89 -28.41 -8.62
N TYR A 97 -27.33 -28.26 -7.42
CA TYR A 97 -26.05 -28.87 -7.09
C TYR A 97 -26.25 -30.35 -7.36
N LYS A 98 -25.66 -30.84 -8.45
CA LYS A 98 -25.70 -32.27 -8.80
C LYS A 98 -24.90 -33.09 -7.79
N ASP A 99 -24.02 -32.44 -7.05
CA ASP A 99 -23.20 -33.04 -6.01
C ASP A 99 -23.73 -32.61 -4.64
N GLU A 100 -24.25 -33.58 -3.89
CA GLU A 100 -24.73 -33.47 -2.50
C GLU A 100 -23.57 -33.29 -1.50
N GLN A 101 -22.61 -32.41 -1.79
CA GLN A 101 -21.46 -32.18 -0.91
C GLN A 101 -21.54 -30.81 -0.23
N ALA A 102 -21.20 -30.81 1.06
CA ALA A 102 -21.00 -29.61 1.86
C ALA A 102 -19.84 -28.79 1.27
N LYS A 103 -20.06 -27.51 0.99
CA LYS A 103 -19.04 -26.63 0.38
C LYS A 103 -18.54 -25.61 1.40
N SER A 104 -17.23 -25.42 1.45
CA SER A 104 -16.62 -24.37 2.28
C SER A 104 -16.87 -22.99 1.67
N PRO A 105 -16.84 -21.89 2.46
CA PRO A 105 -16.95 -20.54 1.91
C PRO A 105 -15.90 -20.25 0.83
N LEU A 106 -14.69 -20.76 0.98
CA LEU A 106 -13.61 -20.62 0.00
C LEU A 106 -13.93 -21.36 -1.30
N GLN A 107 -14.47 -22.57 -1.24
CA GLN A 107 -14.90 -23.30 -2.42
C GLN A 107 -16.01 -22.55 -3.17
N ILE A 108 -17.02 -22.04 -2.46
CA ILE A 108 -18.11 -21.25 -3.06
C ILE A 108 -17.56 -20.02 -3.78
N ALA A 109 -16.70 -19.24 -3.12
CA ALA A 109 -16.10 -18.05 -3.72
C ALA A 109 -15.27 -18.38 -4.97
N CYS A 110 -14.62 -19.56 -5.00
CA CYS A 110 -13.90 -20.02 -6.19
C CYS A 110 -14.84 -20.45 -7.32
N GLU A 111 -15.92 -21.17 -7.02
CA GLU A 111 -16.90 -21.62 -8.02
C GLU A 111 -17.66 -20.47 -8.67
N GLU A 112 -17.90 -19.40 -7.91
CA GLU A 112 -18.56 -18.17 -8.39
C GLU A 112 -17.58 -17.12 -8.93
N GLU A 113 -16.28 -17.44 -9.03
CA GLU A 113 -15.24 -16.59 -9.64
C GLU A 113 -15.05 -15.21 -8.96
N TYR A 114 -15.46 -15.06 -7.69
CA TYR A 114 -15.28 -13.81 -6.93
C TYR A 114 -13.87 -13.69 -6.35
N ILE A 115 -12.90 -13.37 -7.22
CA ILE A 115 -11.46 -13.30 -6.92
C ILE A 115 -11.15 -12.46 -5.67
N GLU A 116 -11.78 -11.30 -5.50
CA GLU A 116 -11.49 -10.43 -4.34
C GLU A 116 -11.97 -11.03 -3.01
N ILE A 117 -13.06 -11.81 -3.02
CA ILE A 117 -13.51 -12.57 -1.85
C ILE A 117 -12.58 -13.75 -1.60
N VAL A 118 -12.10 -14.42 -2.65
CA VAL A 118 -11.09 -15.49 -2.53
C VAL A 118 -9.82 -14.96 -1.85
N LYS A 119 -9.26 -13.84 -2.33
CA LYS A 119 -8.10 -13.19 -1.70
C LYS A 119 -8.35 -12.82 -0.25
N LEU A 120 -9.52 -12.24 0.05
CA LEU A 120 -9.92 -11.85 1.39
C LEU A 120 -10.01 -13.06 2.35
N LEU A 121 -10.57 -14.18 1.89
CA LEU A 121 -10.64 -15.41 2.69
C LEU A 121 -9.25 -15.99 2.95
N LEU A 122 -8.37 -16.02 1.94
CA LEU A 122 -7.01 -16.55 2.05
C LEU A 122 -6.13 -15.74 3.02
N GLN A 123 -6.41 -14.46 3.18
CA GLN A 123 -5.79 -13.58 4.18
C GLN A 123 -6.09 -13.98 5.62
N HIS A 124 -7.23 -14.62 5.88
CA HIS A 124 -7.61 -14.99 7.24
C HIS A 124 -6.67 -16.06 7.82
N SER A 125 -6.17 -15.87 9.04
CA SER A 125 -5.13 -16.74 9.64
C SER A 125 -5.55 -18.21 9.77
N ASN A 126 -6.83 -18.45 10.05
CA ASN A 126 -7.40 -19.78 10.29
C ASN A 126 -7.98 -20.46 9.04
N ILE A 127 -7.87 -19.86 7.85
CA ILE A 127 -8.43 -20.46 6.62
C ILE A 127 -7.69 -21.75 6.25
N ARG A 128 -8.43 -22.77 5.82
CA ARG A 128 -7.92 -24.04 5.31
C ARG A 128 -8.23 -24.16 3.83
N ILE A 129 -7.24 -24.58 3.05
CA ILE A 129 -7.41 -24.87 1.63
C ILE A 129 -7.68 -26.37 1.50
N ASP A 130 -8.95 -26.72 1.28
CA ASP A 130 -9.38 -28.10 1.04
C ASP A 130 -9.30 -28.48 -0.46
N ASP A 131 -9.40 -29.78 -0.76
CA ASP A 131 -9.31 -30.29 -2.13
C ASP A 131 -10.46 -29.79 -3.03
N GLY A 132 -11.64 -29.52 -2.44
CA GLY A 132 -12.79 -28.97 -3.15
C GLY A 132 -12.52 -27.55 -3.65
N ALA A 133 -11.95 -26.69 -2.81
CA ALA A 133 -11.52 -25.36 -3.15
C ALA A 133 -10.41 -25.37 -4.22
N LYS A 134 -9.43 -26.27 -4.10
CA LYS A 134 -8.37 -26.44 -5.12
C LYS A 134 -8.95 -26.79 -6.50
N GLN A 135 -9.87 -27.75 -6.55
CA GLN A 135 -10.52 -28.16 -7.80
C GLN A 135 -11.38 -27.03 -8.37
N ALA A 136 -12.13 -26.33 -7.52
CA ALA A 136 -12.94 -25.17 -7.94
C ALA A 136 -12.05 -24.07 -8.54
N ALA A 137 -10.96 -23.70 -7.88
CA ALA A 137 -10.04 -22.67 -8.36
C ALA A 137 -9.39 -23.02 -9.70
N ILE A 138 -9.00 -24.29 -9.91
CA ILE A 138 -8.47 -24.75 -11.20
C ILE A 138 -9.53 -24.66 -12.29
N LYS A 139 -10.76 -25.10 -12.01
CA LYS A 139 -11.87 -25.09 -12.96
C LYS A 139 -12.28 -23.67 -13.37
N SER A 140 -12.24 -22.75 -12.40
CA SER A 140 -12.60 -21.34 -12.56
C SER A 140 -11.46 -20.46 -13.07
N GLY A 141 -10.28 -21.03 -13.37
CA GLY A 141 -9.13 -20.28 -13.88
C GLY A 141 -8.44 -19.35 -12.88
N ILE A 142 -8.73 -19.49 -11.58
CA ILE A 142 -8.14 -18.67 -10.50
C ILE A 142 -6.67 -19.08 -10.24
N GLY A 143 -6.33 -20.35 -10.47
CA GLY A 143 -4.97 -20.88 -10.32
C GLY A 143 -4.70 -21.52 -8.96
N ASP A 144 -3.42 -21.55 -8.56
CA ASP A 144 -2.98 -22.18 -7.31
C ASP A 144 -3.35 -21.33 -6.08
N LEU A 145 -4.31 -21.82 -5.28
CA LEU A 145 -4.77 -21.14 -4.07
C LEU A 145 -3.69 -21.03 -2.98
N GLU A 146 -2.74 -21.96 -2.91
CA GLU A 146 -1.64 -21.88 -1.94
C GLU A 146 -0.69 -20.74 -2.32
N GLN A 147 -0.41 -20.58 -3.62
CA GLN A 147 0.33 -19.44 -4.13
C GLN A 147 -0.40 -18.12 -3.87
N LEU A 148 -1.71 -18.08 -4.15
CA LEU A 148 -2.54 -16.90 -3.92
C LEU A 148 -2.62 -16.54 -2.42
N GLN A 149 -2.57 -17.52 -1.53
CA GLN A 149 -2.57 -17.30 -0.09
C GLN A 149 -1.27 -16.65 0.40
N VAL A 150 -0.13 -17.16 -0.07
CA VAL A 150 1.19 -16.59 0.28
C VAL A 150 1.27 -15.14 -0.21
N THR A 151 0.88 -14.88 -1.47
CA THR A 151 0.93 -13.52 -2.03
C THR A 151 -0.03 -12.57 -1.36
N THR A 152 -1.27 -12.98 -1.06
CA THR A 152 -2.27 -12.11 -0.43
C THR A 152 -1.98 -11.79 1.03
N ARG A 153 -1.38 -12.73 1.79
CA ARG A 153 -0.92 -12.50 3.16
C ARG A 153 0.30 -11.58 3.21
N LEU A 154 1.26 -11.80 2.31
CA LEU A 154 2.39 -10.89 2.11
C LEU A 154 1.90 -9.50 1.71
N GLN A 155 0.99 -9.41 0.72
CA GLN A 155 0.39 -8.14 0.33
C GLN A 155 -0.32 -7.46 1.49
N GLN A 156 -1.04 -8.17 2.36
CA GLN A 156 -1.71 -7.57 3.52
C GLN A 156 -0.73 -7.07 4.58
N GLN A 157 0.34 -7.82 4.85
CA GLN A 157 1.40 -7.42 5.78
C GLN A 157 2.24 -6.27 5.22
N CYS A 158 2.50 -6.27 3.91
CA CYS A 158 3.11 -5.15 3.19
C CYS A 158 2.13 -3.97 3.04
N LEU A 159 0.81 -4.19 2.96
CA LEU A 159 -0.20 -3.13 2.99
C LEU A 159 -0.22 -2.44 4.36
N PHE A 160 0.05 -3.19 5.44
CA PHE A 160 0.23 -2.62 6.77
C PHE A 160 1.47 -1.71 6.83
N LEU A 161 2.47 -1.95 5.97
CA LEU A 161 3.63 -1.09 5.75
C LEU A 161 3.39 0.03 4.71
N GLN A 162 2.31 -0.03 3.93
CA GLN A 162 1.93 0.95 2.88
C GLN A 162 0.71 1.81 3.26
N ARG A 163 0.08 1.58 4.42
CA ARG A 163 -1.19 2.20 4.80
C ARG A 163 -1.10 3.63 5.27
N ASP A 164 0.10 4.13 5.51
CA ASP A 164 0.36 5.56 5.54
C ASP A 164 0.95 5.94 4.18
N VAL A 165 0.43 7.01 3.56
CA VAL A 165 0.75 7.52 2.20
C VAL A 165 2.16 8.12 2.14
N ILE A 166 3.11 7.38 2.65
CA ILE A 166 4.49 7.69 2.86
C ILE A 166 5.17 6.33 2.62
N ILE A 167 5.81 6.18 1.47
CA ILE A 167 6.74 5.08 1.34
C ILE A 167 7.89 5.47 2.26
N SER A 168 7.99 4.93 3.47
CA SER A 168 9.16 5.16 4.31
C SER A 168 10.34 4.40 3.69
N LEU A 169 10.88 4.94 2.60
CA LEU A 169 12.24 4.66 2.17
C LEU A 169 13.15 5.40 3.16
N ASN A 170 14.26 4.79 3.57
CA ASN A 170 15.27 5.54 4.32
C ASN A 170 16.05 6.39 3.32
N LYS A 171 16.11 7.72 3.51
CA LYS A 171 16.91 8.59 2.66
C LYS A 171 18.38 8.14 2.75
N PRO A 172 18.98 7.61 1.66
CA PRO A 172 20.37 7.18 1.72
C PRO A 172 21.29 8.41 1.82
N SER A 173 22.41 8.26 2.53
CA SER A 173 23.42 9.32 2.70
C SER A 173 24.14 9.73 1.40
N GLY A 174 23.88 9.01 0.30
CA GLY A 174 24.23 9.38 -1.07
C GLY A 174 23.24 8.69 -1.99
N MET A 175 22.32 9.46 -2.58
CA MET A 175 21.51 8.99 -3.71
C MET A 175 22.39 8.99 -4.96
N ASN A 176 22.07 8.14 -5.94
CA ASN A 176 22.90 7.99 -7.13
C ASN A 176 23.01 9.31 -7.91
N GLU A 177 24.16 9.55 -8.54
CA GLU A 177 24.36 10.70 -9.46
C GLU A 177 23.30 10.74 -10.57
N ASN A 178 22.76 9.57 -10.96
CA ASN A 178 21.69 9.44 -11.95
C ASN A 178 20.33 9.98 -11.48
N ASP A 179 20.11 10.13 -10.17
CA ASP A 179 18.89 10.71 -9.60
C ASP A 179 18.98 12.25 -9.52
N GLN A 180 20.12 12.83 -9.91
CA GLN A 180 20.33 14.28 -9.93
C GLN A 180 19.57 14.92 -11.08
N LEU A 181 18.77 15.93 -10.76
CA LEU A 181 17.89 16.52 -11.75
C LEU A 181 18.57 17.66 -12.52
N PHE A 182 18.83 17.46 -13.81
CA PHE A 182 19.43 18.44 -14.73
C PHE A 182 20.74 19.08 -14.23
N GLY A 183 21.52 18.37 -13.41
CA GLY A 183 22.75 18.90 -12.81
C GLY A 183 22.55 19.89 -11.65
N THR A 184 21.32 20.03 -11.15
CA THR A 184 20.99 20.81 -9.95
C THR A 184 21.25 20.01 -8.68
N SER A 185 21.20 20.63 -7.49
CA SER A 185 21.29 19.90 -6.21
C SER A 185 20.03 19.08 -5.88
N ILE A 186 18.99 19.15 -6.71
CA ILE A 186 17.75 18.40 -6.51
C ILE A 186 17.99 16.93 -6.85
N ILE A 187 17.60 16.06 -5.94
CA ILE A 187 17.68 14.62 -6.10
C ILE A 187 16.28 14.03 -6.04
N VAL A 188 15.94 13.23 -7.06
CA VAL A 188 14.59 12.66 -7.18
C VAL A 188 14.63 11.28 -7.81
N PHE A 189 13.89 10.35 -7.20
CA PHE A 189 13.67 9.03 -7.80
C PHE A 189 12.47 9.10 -8.75
N LYS A 190 12.74 9.55 -10.00
CA LYS A 190 11.72 9.80 -11.03
C LYS A 190 10.76 8.62 -11.28
N PRO A 191 11.22 7.35 -11.36
CA PRO A 191 10.33 6.23 -11.67
C PRO A 191 9.19 6.11 -10.66
N LEU A 192 9.50 6.18 -9.36
CA LEU A 192 8.50 6.11 -8.30
C LEU A 192 7.57 7.31 -8.28
N LEU A 193 8.12 8.50 -8.49
CA LEU A 193 7.32 9.72 -8.48
C LEU A 193 6.32 9.75 -9.63
N SER A 194 6.66 9.21 -10.80
CA SER A 194 5.72 9.10 -11.93
C SER A 194 4.50 8.24 -11.61
N LYS A 195 4.63 7.26 -10.71
CA LYS A 195 3.55 6.39 -10.24
C LYS A 195 2.74 6.99 -9.09
N LEU A 196 3.42 7.71 -8.19
CA LEU A 196 2.80 8.32 -7.01
C LEU A 196 2.05 9.61 -7.34
N LEU A 197 2.68 10.50 -8.12
CA LEU A 197 2.19 11.84 -8.43
C LEU A 197 2.44 12.16 -9.92
N PRO A 198 1.59 11.63 -10.84
CA PRO A 198 1.81 11.73 -12.27
C PRO A 198 1.82 13.17 -12.79
N SER A 199 0.94 14.03 -12.26
CA SER A 199 0.87 15.43 -12.66
C SER A 199 2.07 16.19 -12.14
N PHE A 200 2.47 15.97 -10.88
CA PHE A 200 3.67 16.58 -10.31
C PHE A 200 4.94 16.19 -11.09
N HIS A 201 5.08 14.90 -11.42
CA HIS A 201 6.19 14.40 -12.21
C HIS A 201 6.27 15.10 -13.59
N ASN A 202 5.15 15.11 -14.33
CA ASN A 202 5.14 15.63 -15.71
C ASN A 202 5.28 17.17 -15.78
N GLN A 203 4.65 17.90 -14.85
CA GLN A 203 4.58 19.36 -14.94
C GLN A 203 5.78 20.06 -14.27
N VAL A 204 6.33 19.46 -13.21
CA VAL A 204 7.41 20.06 -12.41
C VAL A 204 8.74 19.38 -12.68
N ILE A 205 8.80 18.05 -12.49
CA ILE A 205 10.06 17.31 -12.47
C ILE A 205 10.67 17.15 -13.87
N GLU A 206 9.86 16.85 -14.89
CA GLU A 206 10.34 16.76 -16.27
C GLU A 206 10.54 18.13 -16.94
N ASN A 207 10.11 19.23 -16.31
CA ASN A 207 10.23 20.56 -16.88
C ASN A 207 11.57 21.21 -16.57
N LYS A 208 12.56 20.96 -17.43
CA LYS A 208 13.91 21.53 -17.31
C LYS A 208 13.94 23.06 -17.17
N LYS A 209 13.15 23.78 -17.98
CA LYS A 209 13.10 25.25 -17.92
C LYS A 209 12.57 25.74 -16.58
N PHE A 210 11.57 25.06 -16.03
CA PHE A 210 11.04 25.38 -14.71
C PHE A 210 12.09 25.20 -13.63
N ILE A 211 12.77 24.05 -13.63
CA ILE A 211 13.78 23.73 -12.62
C ILE A 211 14.99 24.68 -12.67
N GLU A 212 15.47 25.01 -13.87
CA GLU A 212 16.58 25.97 -14.05
C GLU A 212 16.20 27.40 -13.62
N SER A 213 14.91 27.71 -13.47
CA SER A 213 14.41 29.02 -13.02
C SER A 213 14.27 29.16 -11.51
N LEU A 214 14.46 28.09 -10.74
CA LEU A 214 14.26 28.08 -9.30
C LEU A 214 15.43 28.72 -8.57
N ASN A 215 15.13 29.49 -7.52
CA ASN A 215 16.15 30.01 -6.60
C ASN A 215 16.49 28.99 -5.49
N GLU A 216 17.51 29.28 -4.67
CA GLU A 216 17.98 28.36 -3.62
C GLU A 216 16.91 27.95 -2.61
N LYS A 217 16.02 28.88 -2.22
CA LYS A 217 14.91 28.60 -1.28
C LYS A 217 13.89 27.67 -1.93
N GLU A 218 13.52 27.94 -3.18
CA GLU A 218 12.56 27.13 -3.94
C GLU A 218 13.09 25.72 -4.18
N VAL A 219 14.38 25.58 -4.51
CA VAL A 219 15.06 24.28 -4.62
C VAL A 219 14.98 23.51 -3.30
N THR A 220 15.24 24.18 -2.17
CA THR A 220 15.17 23.55 -0.83
C THR A 220 13.76 23.08 -0.50
N ILE A 221 12.75 23.90 -0.80
CA ILE A 221 11.34 23.55 -0.57
C ILE A 221 10.90 22.43 -1.51
N LEU A 222 11.28 22.48 -2.79
CA LEU A 222 10.99 21.42 -3.76
C LEU A 222 11.61 20.08 -3.31
N GLN A 223 12.87 20.08 -2.87
CA GLN A 223 13.50 18.88 -2.31
C GLN A 223 12.75 18.39 -1.06
N SER A 224 12.28 19.29 -0.20
CA SER A 224 11.52 18.92 0.99
C SER A 224 10.16 18.31 0.65
N ILE A 225 9.49 18.78 -0.42
CA ILE A 225 8.27 18.17 -0.94
C ILE A 225 8.57 16.77 -1.49
N ILE A 226 9.62 16.62 -2.30
CA ILE A 226 10.03 15.32 -2.84
C ILE A 226 10.36 14.34 -1.71
N ASP A 227 11.11 14.78 -0.71
CA ASP A 227 11.49 13.96 0.43
C ASP A 227 10.27 13.55 1.27
N PHE A 228 9.33 14.47 1.47
CA PHE A 228 8.07 14.18 2.16
C PHE A 228 7.27 13.11 1.44
N VAL A 229 7.17 13.19 0.11
CA VAL A 229 6.44 12.22 -0.72
C VAL A 229 7.13 10.85 -0.76
N ILE A 230 8.45 10.82 -0.93
CA ILE A 230 9.21 9.59 -1.20
C ILE A 230 9.70 8.89 0.06
N PHE A 231 9.99 9.64 1.13
CA PHE A 231 10.61 9.10 2.35
C PHE A 231 9.75 9.30 3.61
N GLY A 232 8.75 10.19 3.57
CA GLY A 232 7.94 10.46 4.75
C GLY A 232 8.62 11.25 5.84
N SER A 233 9.59 12.09 5.48
CA SER A 233 10.24 12.97 6.43
C SER A 233 9.17 13.76 7.22
N SER A 234 9.40 13.91 8.52
CA SER A 234 8.47 14.53 9.47
C SER A 234 7.98 15.87 8.93
N ASN A 235 6.70 15.91 8.51
CA ASN A 235 5.88 17.04 8.09
C ASN A 235 6.63 18.18 7.40
N LEU A 236 6.40 18.39 6.10
CA LEU A 236 6.68 19.68 5.46
C LEU A 236 6.07 20.79 6.33
N THR A 237 6.90 21.53 7.07
CA THR A 237 6.41 22.55 8.01
C THR A 237 6.02 23.78 7.21
N VAL A 238 4.77 23.84 6.80
CA VAL A 238 4.12 25.06 6.32
C VAL A 238 3.95 25.98 7.53
N ASN A 239 4.99 26.76 7.85
CA ASN A 239 5.09 27.53 9.10
C ASN A 239 5.16 29.05 8.89
N ASN A 240 5.19 29.51 7.64
CA ASN A 240 5.22 30.93 7.30
C ASN A 240 4.60 31.20 5.92
N GLU A 241 4.24 32.46 5.67
CA GLU A 241 3.58 32.93 4.45
C GLU A 241 4.44 32.71 3.20
N GLU A 242 5.74 33.01 3.28
CA GLU A 242 6.69 32.87 2.16
C GLU A 242 6.78 31.41 1.68
N THR A 243 6.95 30.47 2.61
CA THR A 243 7.05 29.03 2.32
C THR A 243 5.73 28.51 1.77
N SER A 244 4.60 28.93 2.34
CA SER A 244 3.27 28.55 1.85
C SER A 244 3.06 29.02 0.41
N LEU A 245 3.48 30.24 0.10
CA LEU A 245 3.36 30.82 -1.23
C LEU A 245 4.27 30.12 -2.24
N ILE A 246 5.51 29.81 -1.85
CA ILE A 246 6.44 29.03 -2.68
C ILE A 246 5.87 27.64 -2.97
N VAL A 247 5.28 26.96 -1.97
CA VAL A 247 4.63 25.65 -2.17
C VAL A 247 3.50 25.76 -3.20
N LEU A 248 2.62 26.76 -3.07
CA LEU A 248 1.57 26.99 -4.06
C LEU A 248 2.13 27.33 -5.44
N ALA A 249 3.24 28.07 -5.51
CA ALA A 249 3.86 28.45 -6.77
C ALA A 249 4.51 27.26 -7.49
N LEU A 250 5.21 26.40 -6.74
CA LEU A 250 5.80 25.16 -7.24
C LEU A 250 4.73 24.17 -7.74
N LEU A 251 3.55 24.18 -7.11
CA LEU A 251 2.45 23.26 -7.42
C LEU A 251 1.33 23.91 -8.26
N SER A 252 1.57 25.09 -8.82
CA SER A 252 0.56 25.89 -9.55
C SER A 252 -0.04 25.14 -10.75
N GLN A 253 0.81 24.44 -11.50
CA GLN A 253 0.43 23.68 -12.70
C GLN A 253 0.07 22.22 -12.40
N VAL A 254 0.15 21.81 -11.14
CA VAL A 254 -0.04 20.42 -10.72
C VAL A 254 -1.52 20.20 -10.40
N LYS A 255 -2.20 19.37 -11.18
CA LYS A 255 -3.63 19.07 -11.03
C LYS A 255 -3.86 17.69 -10.43
N GLY A 256 -4.71 17.59 -9.42
CA GLY A 256 -5.11 16.34 -8.76
C GLY A 256 -4.08 15.74 -7.80
N ASP A 257 -2.81 16.15 -7.89
CA ASP A 257 -1.76 15.74 -6.96
C ASP A 257 -1.58 16.76 -5.83
N LEU A 258 -1.20 16.27 -4.64
CA LEU A 258 -0.84 17.09 -3.47
C LEU A 258 -1.92 18.12 -3.07
N VAL A 259 -3.20 17.82 -3.32
CA VAL A 259 -4.34 18.72 -3.05
C VAL A 259 -4.40 19.14 -1.58
N ASP A 260 -4.15 18.20 -0.65
CA ASP A 260 -4.15 18.50 0.79
C ASP A 260 -3.04 19.49 1.17
N LEU A 261 -1.85 19.33 0.57
CA LEU A 261 -0.74 20.24 0.83
C LEU A 261 -1.04 21.63 0.27
N LYS A 262 -1.57 21.72 -0.96
CA LYS A 262 -1.98 23.00 -1.55
C LYS A 262 -3.07 23.66 -0.71
N THR A 263 -4.06 22.90 -0.24
CA THR A 263 -5.16 23.42 0.58
C THR A 263 -4.65 23.97 1.90
N LYS A 264 -3.77 23.22 2.60
CA LYS A 264 -3.13 23.69 3.84
C LYS A 264 -2.33 24.97 3.64
N SER A 265 -1.53 25.05 2.56
CA SER A 265 -0.76 26.27 2.24
C SER A 265 -1.67 27.44 1.90
N LEU A 266 -2.77 27.21 1.18
CA LEU A 266 -3.73 28.25 0.84
C LEU A 266 -4.45 28.79 2.08
N ASP A 267 -4.97 27.91 2.92
CA ASP A 267 -5.66 28.30 4.15
C ASP A 267 -4.71 29.07 5.08
N TYR A 268 -3.46 28.63 5.21
CA TYR A 268 -2.44 29.34 6.00
C TYR A 268 -2.25 30.79 5.51
N ILE A 269 -2.10 31.00 4.20
CA ILE A 269 -1.93 32.35 3.64
C ILE A 269 -3.20 33.18 3.85
N ILE A 270 -4.38 32.60 3.58
CA ILE A 270 -5.66 33.31 3.74
C ILE A 270 -5.84 33.81 5.18
N ASP A 271 -5.54 32.96 6.16
CA ASP A 271 -5.64 33.30 7.59
C ASP A 271 -4.57 34.32 8.03
N ALA A 272 -3.42 34.35 7.34
CA ALA A 272 -2.33 35.25 7.63
C ALA A 272 -2.46 36.63 6.95
N ILE A 273 -3.36 36.81 5.98
CA ILE A 273 -3.54 38.08 5.26
C ILE A 273 -4.09 39.18 6.17
N HIS A 274 -3.31 40.26 6.32
CA HIS A 274 -3.66 41.49 7.01
C HIS A 274 -3.22 42.71 6.18
N PHE A 275 -3.54 43.92 6.61
CA PHE A 275 -3.11 45.11 5.87
C PHE A 275 -1.58 45.23 5.77
N GLU A 276 -0.87 44.89 6.84
CA GLU A 276 0.59 45.11 6.94
C GLU A 276 1.40 44.27 5.94
N ASN A 277 0.93 43.07 5.55
CA ASN A 277 1.67 42.13 4.70
C ASN A 277 1.07 41.94 3.29
N ILE A 278 -0.16 42.40 3.02
CA ILE A 278 -0.86 42.08 1.77
C ILE A 278 -0.17 42.62 0.50
N LEU A 279 0.54 43.75 0.57
CA LEU A 279 1.32 44.26 -0.57
C LEU A 279 2.54 43.38 -0.86
N ASP A 280 3.22 42.90 0.18
CA ASP A 280 4.36 41.99 0.02
C ASP A 280 3.90 40.66 -0.58
N ILE A 281 2.74 40.14 -0.12
CA ILE A 281 2.11 38.94 -0.69
C ILE A 281 1.73 39.19 -2.17
N LEU A 282 1.17 40.35 -2.52
CA LEU A 282 0.82 40.71 -3.89
C LEU A 282 2.04 40.83 -4.80
N ASP A 283 3.13 41.43 -4.33
CA ASP A 283 4.39 41.52 -5.08
C ASP A 283 4.97 40.13 -5.37
N ALA A 284 5.01 39.27 -4.35
CA ALA A 284 5.46 37.90 -4.50
C ALA A 284 4.57 37.09 -5.45
N LEU A 285 3.24 37.23 -5.35
CA LEU A 285 2.28 36.61 -6.29
C LEU A 285 2.51 37.10 -7.73
N ASN A 286 2.69 38.40 -7.93
CA ASN A 286 2.95 38.98 -9.26
C ASN A 286 4.26 38.45 -9.86
N LEU A 287 5.30 38.30 -9.05
CA LEU A 287 6.57 37.72 -9.48
C LEU A 287 6.39 36.27 -9.93
N HIS A 288 5.71 35.45 -9.11
CA HIS A 288 5.45 34.05 -9.45
C HIS A 288 4.55 33.89 -10.68
N LEU A 289 3.46 34.66 -10.78
CA LEU A 289 2.54 34.64 -11.94
C LEU A 289 3.25 35.07 -13.24
N LYS A 290 4.12 36.09 -13.17
CA LYS A 290 4.90 36.53 -14.33
C LYS A 290 5.86 35.43 -14.79
N ARG A 291 6.52 34.74 -13.86
CA ARG A 291 7.38 33.59 -14.18
C ARG A 291 6.57 32.44 -14.77
N GLU A 292 5.40 32.14 -14.20
CA GLU A 292 4.48 31.10 -14.68
C GLU A 292 4.06 31.39 -16.14
N GLU A 293 3.66 32.62 -16.46
CA GLU A 293 3.32 33.05 -17.81
C GLU A 293 4.49 32.89 -18.80
N GLN A 294 5.72 33.17 -18.36
CA GLN A 294 6.93 33.02 -19.19
C GLN A 294 7.29 31.56 -19.47
N ILE A 295 7.06 30.66 -18.52
CA ILE A 295 7.49 29.26 -18.60
C ILE A 295 6.42 28.38 -19.24
N PHE A 296 5.16 28.55 -18.85
CA PHE A 296 4.03 27.70 -19.26
C PHE A 296 3.15 28.35 -20.35
N GLY A 297 3.31 29.66 -20.60
CA GLY A 297 2.48 30.42 -21.54
C GLY A 297 1.17 30.91 -20.92
N ARG A 298 0.38 31.67 -21.70
CA ARG A 298 -0.93 32.16 -21.25
C ARG A 298 -1.99 31.07 -21.32
N GLU A 299 -2.58 30.70 -20.19
CA GLU A 299 -3.86 29.98 -20.19
C GLU A 299 -4.96 30.93 -20.69
N THR A 300 -5.64 30.55 -21.76
CA THR A 300 -6.64 31.37 -22.46
C THR A 300 -8.06 31.21 -21.89
N SER A 301 -8.22 30.40 -20.84
CA SER A 301 -9.50 29.96 -20.28
C SER A 301 -9.80 30.65 -18.94
N PHE A 302 -10.90 31.41 -18.88
CA PHE A 302 -11.41 32.01 -17.62
C PHE A 302 -11.88 30.96 -16.59
N ARG A 303 -12.06 29.70 -17.00
CA ARG A 303 -12.56 28.60 -16.14
C ARG A 303 -11.43 27.84 -15.44
N ASP A 304 -10.19 28.01 -15.87
CA ASP A 304 -9.01 27.30 -15.36
C ASP A 304 -8.01 28.28 -14.72
N GLN A 305 -8.48 29.31 -14.00
CA GLN A 305 -7.55 30.23 -13.34
C GLN A 305 -6.70 29.49 -12.30
N SER A 306 -5.37 29.62 -12.39
CA SER A 306 -4.43 29.06 -11.42
C SER A 306 -4.77 29.53 -9.99
N VAL A 307 -4.45 28.69 -9.00
CA VAL A 307 -4.69 29.01 -7.58
C VAL A 307 -4.00 30.32 -7.18
N LEU A 308 -2.83 30.62 -7.76
CA LEU A 308 -2.13 31.89 -7.56
C LEU A 308 -2.93 33.09 -8.08
N GLN A 309 -3.55 32.96 -9.25
CA GLN A 309 -4.38 34.03 -9.80
C GLN A 309 -5.64 34.24 -8.95
N GLN A 310 -6.25 33.17 -8.47
CA GLN A 310 -7.38 33.26 -7.54
C GLN A 310 -6.99 33.91 -6.21
N LEU A 311 -5.82 33.57 -5.67
CA LEU A 311 -5.28 34.17 -4.45
C LEU A 311 -4.92 35.66 -4.66
N LYS A 312 -4.38 36.03 -5.82
CA LYS A 312 -4.18 37.44 -6.19
C LYS A 312 -5.50 38.19 -6.24
N ASP A 313 -6.53 37.63 -6.87
CA ASP A 313 -7.85 38.24 -6.91
C ASP A 313 -8.50 38.32 -5.52
N TYR A 314 -8.25 37.34 -4.65
CA TYR A 314 -8.63 37.39 -3.24
C TYR A 314 -7.98 38.57 -2.53
N CYS A 315 -6.66 38.74 -2.64
CA CYS A 315 -5.94 39.87 -2.04
C CYS A 315 -6.50 41.22 -2.54
N LEU A 316 -6.70 41.37 -3.86
CA LEU A 316 -7.27 42.60 -4.43
C LEU A 316 -8.70 42.85 -3.94
N ASN A 317 -9.51 41.81 -3.80
CA ASN A 317 -10.87 41.92 -3.25
C ASN A 317 -10.84 42.25 -1.75
N TYR A 318 -9.89 41.71 -0.99
CA TYR A 318 -9.70 42.02 0.42
C TYR A 318 -9.33 43.50 0.59
N ILE A 319 -8.38 44.01 -0.17
CA ILE A 319 -8.02 45.43 -0.13
C ILE A 319 -9.23 46.31 -0.48
N GLY A 320 -9.91 46.02 -1.59
CA GLY A 320 -11.08 46.79 -2.02
C GLY A 320 -12.25 46.76 -1.03
N ALA A 321 -12.56 45.60 -0.45
CA ALA A 321 -13.65 45.49 0.51
C ALA A 321 -13.34 46.18 1.85
N ASN A 322 -12.05 46.40 2.16
CA ASN A 322 -11.61 47.05 3.37
C ASN A 322 -11.10 48.49 3.14
N SER A 323 -11.21 49.04 1.91
CA SER A 323 -10.70 50.37 1.57
C SER A 323 -11.42 51.50 2.31
N ASP A 324 -12.67 51.26 2.72
CA ASP A 324 -13.50 52.25 3.42
C ASP A 324 -13.27 52.22 4.95
N LYS A 325 -12.38 51.34 5.47
CA LYS A 325 -12.10 51.23 6.90
C LYS A 325 -11.14 52.32 7.39
N PRO A 326 -11.36 52.87 8.60
CA PRO A 326 -10.46 53.86 9.19
C PRO A 326 -9.07 53.26 9.38
N GLY A 327 -8.04 53.98 8.90
CA GLY A 327 -6.64 53.53 8.91
C GLY A 327 -6.10 53.09 7.55
N PHE A 328 -6.96 52.85 6.56
CA PHE A 328 -6.53 52.51 5.19
C PHE A 328 -5.75 53.65 4.50
N GLU A 329 -6.09 54.90 4.77
CA GLU A 329 -5.37 56.07 4.26
C GLU A 329 -3.91 56.09 4.74
N LYS A 330 -3.71 55.90 6.06
CA LYS A 330 -2.36 55.79 6.65
C LYS A 330 -1.57 54.62 6.09
N TYR A 331 -2.24 53.54 5.76
CA TYR A 331 -1.63 52.37 5.15
C TYR A 331 -1.07 52.69 3.75
N ILE A 332 -1.84 53.38 2.91
CA ILE A 332 -1.38 53.84 1.58
C ILE A 332 -0.24 54.85 1.73
N GLU A 333 -0.35 55.79 2.68
CA GLU A 333 0.65 56.84 2.92
C GLU A 333 1.98 56.30 3.45
N ASN A 334 1.96 55.21 4.22
CA ASN A 334 3.15 54.59 4.82
C ASN A 334 3.85 53.58 3.90
N ASP A 335 3.39 53.36 2.67
CA ASP A 335 4.05 52.47 1.71
C ASP A 335 5.31 53.13 1.12
N GLU A 336 6.44 52.94 1.77
CA GLU A 336 7.74 53.53 1.39
C GLU A 336 8.21 53.10 -0.01
N ASN A 337 7.71 51.98 -0.52
CA ASN A 337 8.08 51.42 -1.83
C ASN A 337 7.21 51.97 -2.98
N ASN A 338 6.25 52.86 -2.71
CA ASN A 338 5.38 53.50 -3.70
C ASN A 338 4.66 52.52 -4.65
N ARG A 339 4.26 51.36 -4.09
CA ARG A 339 3.58 50.25 -4.79
C ARG A 339 2.10 50.53 -4.99
N CYS A 340 1.50 51.37 -4.14
CA CYS A 340 0.14 51.90 -4.29
C CYS A 340 0.00 52.87 -5.48
N THR A 341 0.33 52.39 -6.69
CA THR A 341 0.18 53.16 -7.93
C THR A 341 -1.28 53.54 -8.17
N PHE A 342 -1.49 54.61 -8.93
CA PHE A 342 -2.83 55.06 -9.30
C PHE A 342 -3.68 53.95 -9.94
N GLU A 343 -3.07 53.07 -10.75
CA GLU A 343 -3.78 51.94 -11.37
C GLU A 343 -4.21 50.88 -10.36
N LEU A 344 -3.34 50.53 -9.42
CA LEU A 344 -3.63 49.58 -8.35
C LEU A 344 -4.75 50.13 -7.44
N VAL A 345 -4.65 51.39 -7.02
CA VAL A 345 -5.65 52.06 -6.18
C VAL A 345 -7.00 52.16 -6.90
N LYS A 346 -7.00 52.48 -8.20
CA LYS A 346 -8.22 52.49 -9.03
C LYS A 346 -8.89 51.12 -9.12
N SER A 347 -8.12 50.03 -9.04
CA SER A 347 -8.64 48.66 -9.08
C SER A 347 -9.42 48.27 -7.82
N PHE A 348 -9.19 48.94 -6.69
CA PHE A 348 -9.84 48.67 -5.40
C PHE A 348 -11.30 49.11 -5.36
N PHE A 349 -11.61 50.31 -5.86
CA PHE A 349 -12.93 50.95 -5.73
C PHE A 349 -14.10 50.16 -6.35
N LYS A 350 -13.82 49.17 -7.21
CA LYS A 350 -14.85 48.32 -7.84
C LYS A 350 -15.06 46.98 -7.12
N ARG A 351 -14.22 46.63 -6.16
CA ARG A 351 -14.20 45.31 -5.51
C ARG A 351 -14.80 45.41 -4.11
N LYS A 352 -16.04 44.96 -3.93
CA LYS A 352 -16.79 45.06 -2.65
C LYS A 352 -17.03 43.74 -1.94
N VAL A 353 -16.73 42.62 -2.59
CA VAL A 353 -17.05 41.28 -2.09
C VAL A 353 -15.78 40.44 -2.08
N VAL A 354 -15.45 39.90 -0.91
CA VAL A 354 -14.39 38.90 -0.75
C VAL A 354 -15.04 37.51 -0.85
N LYS A 355 -14.68 36.75 -1.87
CA LYS A 355 -15.06 35.34 -1.99
C LYS A 355 -13.90 34.48 -1.52
N ARG A 356 -14.15 33.50 -0.65
CA ARG A 356 -13.10 32.56 -0.22
C ARG A 356 -12.60 31.76 -1.43
N VAL A 357 -11.29 31.57 -1.50
CA VAL A 357 -10.64 30.72 -2.51
C VAL A 357 -10.61 29.30 -1.97
N SER A 358 -10.92 28.33 -2.82
CA SER A 358 -10.88 26.91 -2.49
C SER A 358 -10.36 26.11 -3.69
N ILE A 359 -9.62 25.05 -3.39
CA ILE A 359 -9.06 24.17 -4.41
C ILE A 359 -10.03 22.99 -4.58
N HIS A 360 -10.61 22.85 -5.77
CA HIS A 360 -11.54 21.77 -6.10
C HIS A 360 -10.97 20.96 -7.25
N GLU A 361 -10.13 19.99 -6.93
CA GLU A 361 -9.49 19.11 -7.90
C GLU A 361 -9.82 17.66 -7.55
N LEU A 362 -10.13 16.85 -8.57
CA LEU A 362 -10.29 15.42 -8.38
C LEU A 362 -8.90 14.78 -8.24
N PRO A 363 -8.69 13.90 -7.26
CA PRO A 363 -7.41 13.21 -7.11
C PRO A 363 -7.12 12.37 -8.36
N ASN A 364 -5.84 12.33 -8.75
CA ASN A 364 -5.43 11.44 -9.83
C ASN A 364 -5.62 9.97 -9.42
N ASN A 365 -5.82 9.11 -10.41
CA ASN A 365 -5.87 7.67 -10.16
C ASN A 365 -4.45 7.15 -9.92
N ILE A 366 -4.09 6.95 -8.65
CA ILE A 366 -2.75 6.56 -8.21
C ILE A 366 -2.70 5.04 -8.04
N SER A 367 -1.58 4.43 -8.41
CA SER A 367 -1.37 3.00 -8.16
C SER A 367 -1.43 2.69 -6.66
N GLN A 368 -2.16 1.63 -6.29
CA GLN A 368 -2.17 1.12 -4.92
C GLN A 368 -0.91 0.31 -4.58
N THR A 369 -0.13 -0.08 -5.59
CA THR A 369 1.07 -0.91 -5.46
C THR A 369 2.23 -0.36 -6.31
N PRO A 370 2.66 0.89 -6.11
CA PRO A 370 3.56 1.60 -7.02
C PRO A 370 4.93 0.92 -7.17
N LEU A 371 5.46 0.32 -6.11
CA LEU A 371 6.72 -0.43 -6.16
C LEU A 371 6.56 -1.75 -6.94
N TYR A 372 5.48 -2.49 -6.73
CA TYR A 372 5.22 -3.72 -7.49
C TYR A 372 5.10 -3.42 -8.98
N ASP A 373 4.36 -2.38 -9.35
CA ASP A 373 4.16 -1.98 -10.73
C ASP A 373 5.50 -1.61 -11.40
N LEU A 374 6.36 -0.88 -10.69
CA LEU A 374 7.72 -0.58 -11.16
C LEU A 374 8.57 -1.83 -11.41
N TYR A 375 8.46 -2.83 -10.54
CA TYR A 375 9.17 -4.09 -10.72
C TYR A 375 8.70 -4.82 -12.00
N GLN A 376 7.40 -4.81 -12.27
CA GLN A 376 6.82 -5.49 -13.43
C GLN A 376 7.14 -4.80 -14.75
N GLU A 377 7.08 -3.47 -14.79
CA GLU A 377 7.28 -2.69 -16.02
C GLU A 377 8.74 -2.61 -16.47
N LYS A 378 9.70 -2.82 -15.55
CA LYS A 378 11.14 -2.82 -15.85
C LYS A 378 11.66 -1.53 -16.51
N THR A 379 11.01 -0.40 -16.23
CA THR A 379 11.37 0.94 -16.73
C THR A 379 12.53 1.53 -15.93
N ASP A 380 13.43 2.26 -16.58
CA ASP A 380 14.46 3.10 -15.95
C ASP A 380 15.35 2.42 -14.88
N MET A 381 15.62 1.13 -15.07
CA MET A 381 16.46 0.31 -14.18
C MET A 381 17.95 0.68 -14.33
N ASP A 382 18.63 0.94 -13.21
CA ASP A 382 20.04 1.40 -13.15
C ASP A 382 21.00 0.35 -12.54
N ALA A 383 20.50 -0.84 -12.22
CA ALA A 383 21.29 -2.01 -11.85
C ALA A 383 20.77 -3.30 -12.50
N GLU A 384 21.72 -4.20 -12.79
CA GLU A 384 21.45 -5.54 -13.29
C GLU A 384 22.31 -6.53 -12.51
N ILE A 385 21.67 -7.45 -11.78
CA ILE A 385 22.32 -8.40 -10.87
C ILE A 385 22.26 -9.80 -11.49
N GLN A 386 23.42 -10.42 -11.69
CA GLN A 386 23.53 -11.78 -12.21
C GLN A 386 23.42 -12.80 -11.06
N LEU A 387 22.59 -13.82 -11.25
CA LEU A 387 22.36 -14.89 -10.27
C LEU A 387 23.06 -16.19 -10.70
N SER A 388 23.33 -17.07 -9.72
CA SER A 388 24.01 -18.34 -9.93
C SER A 388 23.26 -19.32 -10.83
N ASN A 389 21.96 -19.16 -11.00
CA ASN A 389 21.14 -19.93 -11.96
C ASN A 389 21.17 -19.37 -13.39
N GLY A 390 22.00 -18.35 -13.66
CA GLY A 390 22.11 -17.69 -14.97
C GLY A 390 20.98 -16.71 -15.28
N LYS A 391 20.06 -16.46 -14.33
CA LYS A 391 19.09 -15.36 -14.46
C LYS A 391 19.75 -14.02 -14.16
N SER A 392 19.19 -12.98 -14.75
CA SER A 392 19.56 -11.60 -14.50
C SER A 392 18.35 -10.81 -13.99
N VAL A 393 18.52 -10.10 -12.87
CA VAL A 393 17.47 -9.30 -12.25
C VAL A 393 17.80 -7.82 -12.41
N LYS A 394 17.00 -7.13 -13.22
CA LYS A 394 17.07 -5.67 -13.38
C LYS A 394 16.33 -4.99 -12.23
N CYS A 395 16.95 -4.00 -11.61
CA CYS A 395 16.44 -3.34 -10.43
C CYS A 395 16.88 -1.87 -10.34
N HIS A 396 16.25 -1.13 -9.42
CA HIS A 396 16.61 0.25 -9.09
C HIS A 396 17.48 0.26 -7.83
N LYS A 397 18.72 0.75 -7.95
CA LYS A 397 19.66 0.90 -6.82
C LYS A 397 19.04 1.69 -5.67
N THR A 398 18.28 2.75 -5.98
CA THR A 398 17.65 3.63 -4.99
C THR A 398 16.61 2.89 -4.13
N ILE A 399 15.79 2.02 -4.73
CA ILE A 399 14.83 1.18 -3.99
C ILE A 399 15.57 0.22 -3.05
N LEU A 400 16.56 -0.49 -3.58
CA LEU A 400 17.33 -1.49 -2.86
C LEU A 400 18.11 -0.87 -1.67
N SER A 401 18.88 0.20 -1.91
CA SER A 401 19.68 0.91 -0.90
C SER A 401 18.85 1.56 0.21
N SER A 402 17.60 1.87 -0.08
CA SER A 402 16.69 2.48 0.91
C SER A 402 16.09 1.46 1.87
N LYS A 403 15.92 0.20 1.43
CA LYS A 403 15.29 -0.88 2.21
C LYS A 403 16.28 -1.80 2.88
N VAL A 404 17.46 -2.03 2.28
CA VAL A 404 18.43 -3.01 2.76
C VAL A 404 19.82 -2.37 2.89
N PRO A 405 20.43 -2.37 4.09
CA PRO A 405 21.77 -1.81 4.31
C PRO A 405 22.85 -2.43 3.41
N TYR A 406 22.76 -3.73 3.13
CA TYR A 406 23.67 -4.44 2.23
C TYR A 406 23.73 -3.81 0.83
N PHE A 407 22.59 -3.41 0.25
CA PHE A 407 22.62 -2.79 -1.08
C PHE A 407 23.22 -1.39 -1.05
N ARG A 408 23.08 -0.67 0.07
CA ARG A 408 23.71 0.64 0.24
C ARG A 408 25.23 0.54 0.23
N THR A 409 25.78 -0.48 0.89
CA THR A 409 27.22 -0.73 0.86
C THR A 409 27.65 -1.29 -0.49
N LEU A 410 26.85 -2.19 -1.09
CA LEU A 410 27.14 -2.77 -2.40
C LEU A 410 27.24 -1.72 -3.51
N PHE A 411 26.30 -0.78 -3.54
CA PHE A 411 26.25 0.28 -4.54
C PHE A 411 27.08 1.51 -4.17
N SER A 412 27.84 1.47 -3.07
CA SER A 412 28.73 2.57 -2.72
C SER A 412 29.95 2.61 -3.68
N GLY A 413 30.22 3.79 -4.26
CA GLY A 413 31.33 4.01 -5.19
C GLY A 413 31.04 3.59 -6.64
N ASN A 414 32.09 3.28 -7.41
CA ASN A 414 32.01 2.92 -8.85
C ASN A 414 31.59 1.46 -9.05
N TRP A 415 30.45 1.05 -8.50
CA TRP A 415 29.90 -0.29 -8.72
C TRP A 415 29.54 -0.47 -10.21
N ASN A 416 30.26 -1.37 -10.89
CA ASN A 416 30.09 -1.65 -12.32
C ASN A 416 30.29 -3.16 -12.55
N ASN A 417 29.42 -3.98 -11.97
CA ASN A 417 29.68 -5.42 -11.84
C ASN A 417 28.94 -6.26 -12.87
N THR A 418 29.47 -6.30 -14.09
CA THR A 418 29.17 -7.38 -15.06
C THR A 418 29.84 -8.72 -14.69
N LEU A 419 30.57 -8.83 -13.57
CA LEU A 419 31.43 -9.99 -13.24
C LEU A 419 31.03 -10.77 -11.98
N ASP A 420 30.25 -10.19 -11.06
CA ASP A 420 29.86 -10.88 -9.81
C ASP A 420 28.59 -11.71 -10.02
N VAL A 421 28.61 -12.94 -9.52
CA VAL A 421 27.46 -13.87 -9.55
C VAL A 421 26.96 -14.09 -8.12
N TYR A 422 25.70 -13.76 -7.88
CA TYR A 422 25.07 -13.84 -6.55
C TYR A 422 24.19 -15.08 -6.40
N GLY A 423 23.91 -15.49 -5.15
CA GLY A 423 23.00 -16.60 -4.87
C GLY A 423 21.57 -16.32 -5.33
N GLU A 424 20.84 -17.37 -5.70
CA GLU A 424 19.46 -17.28 -6.22
C GLU A 424 18.49 -16.62 -5.22
N GLU A 425 18.75 -16.77 -3.92
CA GLU A 425 17.96 -16.18 -2.85
C GLU A 425 17.90 -14.65 -2.92
N LEU A 426 18.91 -14.01 -3.54
CA LEU A 426 18.95 -12.55 -3.69
C LEU A 426 17.78 -12.03 -4.54
N GLU A 427 17.23 -12.83 -5.47
CA GLU A 427 16.03 -12.49 -6.23
C GLU A 427 14.87 -12.11 -5.30
N TYR A 428 14.67 -12.87 -4.22
CA TYR A 428 13.56 -12.69 -3.30
C TYR A 428 13.80 -11.53 -2.33
N ILE A 429 15.05 -11.21 -2.03
CA ILE A 429 15.42 -10.01 -1.27
C ILE A 429 15.17 -8.76 -2.12
N ILE A 430 15.48 -8.83 -3.41
CA ILE A 430 15.15 -7.75 -4.36
C ILE A 430 13.63 -7.56 -4.40
N GLN A 431 12.85 -8.64 -4.62
CA GLN A 431 11.39 -8.55 -4.61
C GLN A 431 10.86 -7.94 -3.30
N TYR A 432 11.41 -8.35 -2.15
CA TYR A 432 11.05 -7.80 -0.84
C TYR A 432 11.25 -6.28 -0.78
N CYS A 433 12.32 -5.74 -1.40
CA CYS A 433 12.54 -4.30 -1.50
C CYS A 433 11.41 -3.58 -2.27
N TYR A 434 10.77 -4.27 -3.23
CA TYR A 434 9.61 -3.76 -3.97
C TYR A 434 8.27 -4.05 -3.28
N GLY A 435 8.29 -4.58 -2.05
CA GLY A 435 7.09 -4.78 -1.23
C GLY A 435 6.30 -6.06 -1.56
N PHE A 436 6.92 -7.07 -2.17
CA PHE A 436 6.30 -8.37 -2.40
C PHE A 436 7.34 -9.49 -2.38
N VAL A 437 6.92 -10.75 -2.27
CA VAL A 437 7.82 -11.92 -2.45
C VAL A 437 7.04 -13.01 -3.18
N SER A 438 7.58 -13.55 -4.27
CA SER A 438 7.01 -14.67 -5.01
C SER A 438 7.21 -15.99 -4.27
N LYS A 439 6.58 -17.08 -4.73
CA LYS A 439 6.75 -18.41 -4.12
C LYS A 439 8.22 -18.79 -4.07
N VAL A 440 8.77 -18.91 -2.86
CA VAL A 440 10.16 -19.31 -2.62
C VAL A 440 10.23 -20.84 -2.76
N PRO A 441 11.10 -21.36 -3.64
CA PRO A 441 11.37 -22.79 -3.72
C PRO A 441 11.89 -23.33 -2.37
N ASP A 442 11.51 -24.55 -2.01
CA ASP A 442 11.89 -25.15 -0.71
C ASP A 442 13.40 -25.14 -0.48
N HIS A 443 14.21 -25.40 -1.51
CA HIS A 443 15.67 -25.38 -1.43
C HIS A 443 16.28 -23.99 -1.17
N LEU A 444 15.54 -22.90 -1.44
CA LEU A 444 15.97 -21.53 -1.19
C LEU A 444 15.43 -20.96 0.13
N MET A 445 14.49 -21.64 0.81
CA MET A 445 13.92 -21.15 2.07
C MET A 445 14.99 -20.91 3.13
N ILE A 446 15.88 -21.89 3.36
CA ILE A 446 16.94 -21.78 4.37
C ILE A 446 18.00 -20.74 3.95
N PRO A 447 18.57 -20.78 2.72
CA PRO A 447 19.47 -19.72 2.24
C PRO A 447 18.89 -18.31 2.39
N LEU A 448 17.62 -18.12 2.01
CA LEU A 448 16.94 -16.84 2.11
C LEU A 448 16.74 -16.40 3.57
N MET A 449 16.39 -17.31 4.48
CA MET A 449 16.30 -17.01 5.91
C MET A 449 17.64 -16.56 6.49
N LYS A 450 18.74 -17.23 6.11
CA LYS A 450 20.09 -16.84 6.53
C LYS A 450 20.45 -15.44 6.03
N LYS A 451 20.15 -15.13 4.76
CA LYS A 451 20.39 -13.80 4.19
C LYS A 451 19.48 -12.73 4.77
N ALA A 452 18.20 -13.06 5.05
CA ALA A 452 17.29 -12.15 5.71
C ALA A 452 17.81 -11.78 7.11
N HIS A 453 18.36 -12.75 7.86
CA HIS A 453 19.03 -12.47 9.13
C HIS A 453 20.31 -11.65 8.96
N GLU A 454 21.20 -12.03 8.03
CA GLU A 454 22.46 -11.31 7.73
C GLU A 454 22.22 -9.85 7.33
N TYR A 455 21.11 -9.57 6.64
CA TYR A 455 20.75 -8.24 6.17
C TYR A 455 19.76 -7.50 7.10
N GLU A 456 19.55 -8.03 8.31
CA GLU A 456 18.70 -7.42 9.35
C GLU A 456 17.23 -7.21 8.91
N LEU A 457 16.70 -8.13 8.09
CA LEU A 457 15.35 -8.09 7.54
C LEU A 457 14.36 -8.87 8.43
N GLU A 458 14.10 -8.35 9.63
CA GLU A 458 13.27 -9.02 10.65
C GLU A 458 11.88 -9.42 10.15
N GLU A 459 11.20 -8.55 9.41
CA GLU A 459 9.85 -8.81 8.91
C GLU A 459 9.83 -9.90 7.84
N LEU A 460 10.77 -9.86 6.89
CA LEU A 460 10.94 -10.92 5.92
C LEU A 460 11.22 -12.25 6.61
N LEU A 461 12.12 -12.24 7.59
CA LEU A 461 12.49 -13.42 8.36
C LEU A 461 11.27 -14.04 9.07
N LYS A 462 10.44 -13.25 9.74
CA LYS A 462 9.18 -13.73 10.38
C LYS A 462 8.22 -14.39 9.38
N VAL A 463 8.08 -13.82 8.19
CA VAL A 463 7.21 -14.39 7.15
C VAL A 463 7.75 -15.72 6.66
N LEU A 464 9.04 -15.79 6.36
CA LEU A 464 9.69 -17.02 5.91
C LEU A 464 9.56 -18.12 6.96
N GLN A 465 9.82 -17.81 8.23
CA GLN A 465 9.69 -18.76 9.33
C GLN A 465 8.25 -19.24 9.51
N SER A 466 7.26 -18.37 9.29
CA SER A 466 5.85 -18.73 9.36
C SER A 466 5.43 -19.66 8.23
N ALA A 467 5.89 -19.39 7.01
CA ALA A 467 5.63 -20.21 5.82
C ALA A 467 6.43 -21.53 5.79
N PHE A 468 7.57 -21.58 6.46
CA PHE A 468 8.46 -22.74 6.46
C PHE A 468 7.81 -23.98 7.09
N THR A 469 7.88 -25.10 6.36
CA THR A 469 7.33 -26.40 6.77
C THR A 469 8.40 -27.47 6.80
N ILE A 470 8.35 -28.30 7.82
CA ILE A 470 9.29 -29.40 8.04
C ILE A 470 8.58 -30.69 7.67
N TYR A 471 9.28 -31.52 6.90
CA TYR A 471 8.89 -32.84 6.43
C TYR A 471 9.87 -33.89 6.96
N MET A 472 9.52 -35.16 6.81
CA MET A 472 10.39 -36.26 7.25
C MET A 472 11.74 -36.23 6.52
N ASP A 473 11.71 -35.91 5.23
CA ASP A 473 12.87 -36.03 4.35
C ASP A 473 13.85 -34.86 4.51
N ASN A 474 13.36 -33.67 4.92
CA ASN A 474 14.18 -32.46 5.07
C ASN A 474 14.57 -32.16 6.53
N PHE A 475 14.08 -32.93 7.52
CA PHE A 475 14.28 -32.64 8.94
C PHE A 475 15.76 -32.51 9.32
N PHE A 476 16.56 -33.50 8.95
CA PHE A 476 17.98 -33.56 9.34
C PHE A 476 18.82 -32.51 8.61
N GLU A 477 18.57 -32.32 7.32
CA GLU A 477 19.24 -31.27 6.52
C GLU A 477 18.90 -29.88 7.06
N THR A 478 17.65 -29.65 7.45
CA THR A 478 17.22 -28.39 8.06
C THR A 478 17.93 -28.14 9.39
N ALA A 479 17.94 -29.13 10.29
CA ALA A 479 18.59 -29.02 11.59
C ALA A 479 20.09 -28.75 11.45
N GLN A 480 20.76 -29.41 10.50
CA GLN A 480 22.18 -29.19 10.22
C GLN A 480 22.43 -27.82 9.60
N SER A 481 21.64 -27.41 8.61
CA SER A 481 21.86 -26.15 7.91
C SER A 481 21.62 -24.94 8.83
N LEU A 482 20.75 -25.06 9.83
CA LEU A 482 20.43 -23.98 10.76
C LEU A 482 21.15 -24.08 12.11
N GLU A 483 22.07 -25.02 12.31
CA GLU A 483 22.74 -25.27 13.60
C GLU A 483 23.25 -23.98 14.25
N ASP A 484 23.99 -23.16 13.51
CA ASP A 484 24.58 -21.90 14.00
C ASP A 484 23.56 -20.80 14.31
N TYR A 485 22.30 -20.98 13.90
CA TYR A 485 21.22 -19.98 14.03
C TYR A 485 20.19 -20.36 15.10
N LEU A 486 20.13 -21.61 15.55
CA LEU A 486 19.08 -22.08 16.45
C LEU A 486 19.17 -21.46 17.86
N ASP A 487 20.34 -21.02 18.28
CA ASP A 487 20.53 -20.29 19.54
C ASP A 487 20.17 -18.80 19.43
N ASP A 488 19.98 -18.29 18.21
CA ASP A 488 19.59 -16.90 17.99
C ASP A 488 18.08 -16.71 18.27
N PRO A 489 17.69 -15.70 19.10
CA PRO A 489 16.30 -15.45 19.44
C PRO A 489 15.39 -15.21 18.22
N THR A 490 15.94 -14.70 17.11
CA THR A 490 15.19 -14.46 15.87
C THR A 490 14.72 -15.75 15.22
N PHE A 491 15.35 -16.90 15.46
CA PHE A 491 15.00 -18.21 14.88
C PHE A 491 14.14 -19.09 15.79
N ASN A 492 13.67 -18.57 16.93
CA ASN A 492 12.86 -19.34 17.89
C ASN A 492 11.65 -20.03 17.27
N GLN A 493 10.96 -19.42 16.31
CA GLN A 493 9.78 -20.03 15.67
C GLN A 493 10.17 -21.30 14.89
N VAL A 494 11.32 -21.29 14.21
CA VAL A 494 11.84 -22.46 13.49
C VAL A 494 12.36 -23.50 14.46
N LYS A 495 13.05 -23.09 15.54
CA LYS A 495 13.49 -23.99 16.62
C LYS A 495 12.30 -24.73 17.22
N THR A 496 11.22 -24.04 17.56
CA THR A 496 9.99 -24.67 18.07
C THR A 496 9.38 -25.63 17.06
N LYS A 497 9.28 -25.24 15.78
CA LYS A 497 8.78 -26.13 14.72
C LYS A 497 9.61 -27.41 14.58
N LEU A 498 10.94 -27.30 14.62
CA LEU A 498 11.86 -28.43 14.57
C LEU A 498 11.66 -29.36 15.77
N VAL A 499 11.64 -28.82 16.99
CA VAL A 499 11.43 -29.60 18.21
C VAL A 499 10.08 -30.32 18.20
N ASP A 500 9.00 -29.60 17.92
CA ASP A 500 7.65 -30.16 17.89
C ASP A 500 7.49 -31.24 16.82
N PHE A 501 8.08 -31.04 15.64
CA PHE A 501 8.07 -32.03 14.58
C PHE A 501 8.87 -33.28 14.96
N GLY A 502 10.06 -33.07 15.54
CA GLY A 502 10.94 -34.14 16.02
C GLY A 502 10.27 -35.01 17.09
N ILE A 503 9.62 -34.40 18.09
CA ILE A 503 8.89 -35.12 19.15
C ILE A 503 7.75 -35.96 18.54
N ARG A 504 6.91 -35.35 17.69
CA ARG A 504 5.76 -36.03 17.07
C ARG A 504 6.17 -37.22 16.20
N ASN A 505 7.31 -37.12 15.52
CA ASN A 505 7.75 -38.12 14.54
C ASN A 505 8.93 -38.97 15.01
N LYS A 506 9.30 -38.92 16.30
CA LYS A 506 10.48 -39.58 16.89
C LYS A 506 10.66 -41.04 16.45
N LYS A 507 9.58 -41.84 16.49
CA LYS A 507 9.64 -43.27 16.14
C LYS A 507 10.02 -43.53 14.67
N CYS A 508 9.66 -42.61 13.78
CA CYS A 508 9.90 -42.73 12.35
C CYS A 508 11.22 -42.07 11.94
N LEU A 509 11.62 -40.98 12.61
CA LEU A 509 12.87 -40.27 12.34
C LEU A 509 14.09 -41.06 12.85
N PHE A 510 14.03 -41.63 14.04
CA PHE A 510 15.16 -42.29 14.70
C PHE A 510 15.12 -43.82 14.55
N THR A 511 15.11 -44.29 13.31
CA THR A 511 15.16 -45.72 12.96
C THR A 511 16.58 -46.16 12.60
N LYS A 512 16.86 -47.49 12.62
CA LYS A 512 18.15 -48.05 12.19
C LYS A 512 18.54 -47.67 10.75
N VAL A 513 17.56 -47.37 9.90
CA VAL A 513 17.77 -46.95 8.51
C VAL A 513 18.43 -45.57 8.43
N ASN A 514 18.12 -44.69 9.39
CA ASN A 514 18.68 -43.33 9.46
C ASN A 514 19.96 -43.26 10.33
N ALA A 515 20.52 -44.40 10.75
CA ALA A 515 21.66 -44.45 11.67
C ALA A 515 22.93 -43.80 11.11
N ASP A 516 23.16 -43.85 9.80
CA ASP A 516 24.32 -43.20 9.17
C ASP A 516 24.15 -41.69 9.02
N LEU A 517 22.92 -41.19 8.85
CA LEU A 517 22.61 -39.76 8.92
C LEU A 517 22.81 -39.23 10.35
N LEU A 518 22.36 -39.98 11.35
CA LEU A 518 22.54 -39.65 12.77
C LEU A 518 24.01 -39.56 13.21
N ARG A 519 24.91 -40.31 12.55
CA ARG A 519 26.37 -40.24 12.78
C ARG A 519 27.05 -39.06 12.10
N ARG A 520 26.45 -38.51 11.03
CA ARG A 520 26.99 -37.41 10.23
C ARG A 520 26.48 -36.05 10.66
N LEU A 521 25.37 -36.01 11.39
CA LEU A 521 24.88 -34.77 11.96
C LEU A 521 25.95 -34.22 12.91
N PRO A 522 26.37 -32.95 12.75
CA PRO A 522 27.04 -32.24 13.83
C PRO A 522 26.11 -32.26 15.06
N LYS A 523 26.65 -31.97 16.25
CA LYS A 523 25.92 -32.10 17.51
C LYS A 523 24.60 -31.34 17.38
N LEU A 524 23.48 -32.05 17.10
CA LEU A 524 22.16 -31.44 17.20
C LEU A 524 22.15 -30.72 18.53
N ASP A 525 21.73 -29.45 18.50
CA ASP A 525 21.65 -28.61 19.68
C ASP A 525 21.23 -29.49 20.86
N THR A 526 22.09 -29.52 21.88
CA THR A 526 21.92 -30.38 23.05
C THR A 526 20.52 -30.24 23.63
N GLU A 527 19.88 -29.08 23.50
CA GLU A 527 18.48 -28.88 23.90
C GLU A 527 17.49 -29.67 23.05
N ILE A 528 17.66 -29.75 21.73
CA ILE A 528 16.81 -30.56 20.85
C ILE A 528 16.99 -32.04 21.17
N LEU A 529 18.23 -32.49 21.39
CA LEU A 529 18.50 -33.88 21.80
C LEU A 529 17.91 -34.19 23.18
N LEU A 530 18.00 -33.26 24.14
CA LEU A 530 17.40 -33.40 25.47
C LEU A 530 15.86 -33.43 25.40
N ALA A 531 15.25 -32.58 24.58
CA ALA A 531 13.81 -32.55 24.35
C ALA A 531 13.30 -33.85 23.72
N LEU A 532 14.08 -34.42 22.79
CA LEU A 532 13.81 -35.72 22.17
C LEU A 532 14.09 -36.90 23.11
N ALA A 533 14.97 -36.76 24.10
CA ALA A 533 15.32 -37.83 25.05
C ALA A 533 14.33 -37.92 26.23
N ASN A 534 13.76 -36.79 26.67
CA ASN A 534 12.96 -36.68 27.88
C ASN A 534 11.43 -36.92 27.69
N ASN A 535 10.97 -37.15 26.45
CA ASN A 535 9.60 -37.55 26.09
C ASN A 535 9.61 -38.75 25.14
#